data_AF-A0A1M3MRS6-F1
#
_entry.id   AF-A0A1M3MRS6-F1
#
_cell.length_a   1.000
_cell.length_b   1.000
_cell.length_c   1.000
_cell.angle_alpha   90.00
_cell.angle_beta   90.00
_cell.angle_gamma   90.00
#
_symmetry.space_group_name_H-M   'P 1'
#
loop_
_entity.id
_entity.type
_entity.pdbx_description
1 polymer ?
#
loop_
_entity_poly.entity_id
_entity_poly.type
_entity_poly.pdbx_seq_one_letter_code
_entity_poly.pdbx_strand_id
1 'polypeptide(L)'
;MKRGRWALLALWLLSSVGAASCGDSDCAATATCVAANDDAGMTDGYPEVPPPPGCDPGADSNGSAACVDDSYALFVDPKNGNDTNAGTKAAPLRTLAAATSVDKLAGRPRIYVCGTAAIAETVRLPPNVSLVGGFDCQAWQYSGVLVRIAPTEPGIVLHVDGSTKEIVVSDVELIARDGEGDGASSVALFINGSKATLRRVTAQAGAGASASQPPTPSNRSSSSLDGNGTTNDVAADGKTCSCSKQGASIGGKGGGLGAAGAPGGVDPPTQGGGTAGAAGCTDGGRGANGAKGGAGGKRAAALGVLTAAGWKPGRGGDGTFGDPGAGGGGAGGNAAFAGGGGACGGCGGHGGTGGEGGGASIALALLMSDVKVVGGRYSAAQAGAGAWGGQGESGASGGARGSSACFGGAGGHGAGGGGGAGGAGGVSTAVLRTGGTFLQDDAAVLASGKGGAHGPAGIPGGGAGVPGEAGEDGLELLDAAPVLEIP
;
A
#
# COMPACT_ATOMS: atom_id res chain seq x y z
N MET A 1 22.92 56.89 12.59
CA MET A 1 23.80 56.58 11.45
C MET A 1 23.41 55.20 10.94
N LYS A 2 22.49 55.08 9.97
CA LYS A 2 22.69 55.07 8.51
C LYS A 2 23.48 53.85 7.97
N ARG A 3 22.76 53.05 7.17
CA ARG A 3 23.15 52.17 6.03
C ARG A 3 23.46 50.70 6.38
N GLY A 4 23.02 49.70 5.61
CA GLY A 4 22.43 49.75 4.27
C GLY A 4 21.79 48.43 3.82
N ARG A 5 20.89 48.59 2.85
CA ARG A 5 20.12 47.58 2.12
C ARG A 5 21.04 46.76 1.20
N TRP A 6 20.78 45.46 1.07
CA TRP A 6 21.10 44.70 -0.14
C TRP A 6 19.85 43.97 -0.59
N ALA A 7 19.32 44.43 -1.72
CA ALA A 7 18.28 43.77 -2.48
C ALA A 7 18.96 42.83 -3.48
N LEU A 8 18.47 41.60 -3.59
CA LEU A 8 18.76 40.71 -4.72
C LEU A 8 17.41 40.27 -5.29
N LEU A 9 17.08 40.86 -6.44
CA LEU A 9 16.08 40.37 -7.37
C LEU A 9 16.56 39.03 -7.94
N ALA A 10 15.72 38.00 -7.88
CA ALA A 10 15.84 36.82 -8.74
C ALA A 10 14.54 36.70 -9.55
N LEU A 11 14.65 37.08 -10.82
CA LEU A 11 13.64 36.96 -11.86
C LEU A 11 13.70 35.51 -12.37
N TRP A 12 12.63 34.73 -12.20
CA TRP A 12 12.52 33.40 -12.80
C TRP A 12 11.38 33.37 -13.83
N LEU A 13 11.79 33.07 -15.06
CA LEU A 13 10.94 32.92 -16.23
C LEU A 13 10.07 31.66 -16.11
N LEU A 14 8.77 31.80 -16.39
CA LEU A 14 7.88 30.68 -16.68
C LEU A 14 8.30 30.03 -18.00
N SER A 15 8.47 28.71 -17.98
CA SER A 15 8.46 27.87 -19.18
C SER A 15 7.70 26.60 -18.84
N SER A 16 6.47 26.51 -19.38
CA SER A 16 5.61 25.35 -19.33
C SER A 16 6.00 24.34 -20.41
N VAL A 17 6.44 23.15 -20.01
CA VAL A 17 6.49 21.95 -20.86
C VAL A 17 5.96 20.78 -20.02
N GLY A 18 4.97 20.08 -20.58
CA GLY A 18 4.11 19.12 -19.87
C GLY A 18 4.83 17.87 -19.39
N ALA A 19 4.37 17.38 -18.23
CA ALA A 19 4.71 16.08 -17.69
C ALA A 19 3.92 14.99 -18.43
N ALA A 20 4.64 14.08 -19.09
CA ALA A 20 4.14 12.78 -19.46
C ALA A 20 4.73 11.77 -18.46
N SER A 21 3.91 11.36 -17.49
CA SER A 21 4.19 10.20 -16.64
C SER A 21 3.47 8.98 -17.23
N CYS A 22 4.22 7.99 -17.72
CA CYS A 22 3.68 6.67 -18.03
C CYS A 22 4.27 5.65 -17.06
N GLY A 23 3.38 5.02 -16.30
CA GLY A 23 3.63 3.75 -15.62
C GLY A 23 3.57 2.56 -16.57
N ASP A 24 4.00 1.43 -16.01
CA ASP A 24 4.14 0.07 -16.52
C ASP A 24 3.76 -0.31 -17.96
N SER A 25 4.74 -0.99 -18.56
CA SER A 25 4.75 -1.69 -19.83
C SER A 25 3.74 -2.84 -19.90
N ASP A 26 2.68 -2.68 -20.71
CA ASP A 26 2.35 -3.59 -21.84
C ASP A 26 1.14 -3.13 -22.69
N CYS A 27 0.98 -1.81 -22.93
CA CYS A 27 -0.07 -1.29 -23.82
C CYS A 27 0.37 -1.08 -25.29
N ALA A 28 1.59 -1.48 -25.66
CA ALA A 28 2.20 -1.09 -26.94
C ALA A 28 1.95 -2.04 -28.13
N ALA A 29 1.27 -3.18 -27.95
CA ALA A 29 1.21 -4.21 -29.01
C ALA A 29 -0.14 -4.35 -29.76
N THR A 30 -1.26 -3.88 -29.22
CA THR A 30 -2.60 -4.18 -29.80
C THR A 30 -3.54 -2.99 -29.99
N ALA A 31 -3.11 -1.75 -29.70
CA ALA A 31 -3.91 -0.53 -29.91
C ALA A 31 -5.37 -0.60 -29.43
N THR A 32 -5.63 -1.39 -28.37
CA THR A 32 -6.96 -1.59 -27.78
C THR A 32 -6.84 -1.45 -26.27
N CYS A 33 -6.70 -0.20 -25.81
CA CYS A 33 -6.92 0.13 -24.42
C CYS A 33 -8.45 0.08 -24.19
N VAL A 34 -8.96 -0.95 -23.52
CA VAL A 34 -10.26 -0.83 -22.86
C VAL A 34 -9.98 0.03 -21.63
N ALA A 35 -10.53 1.24 -21.60
CA ALA A 35 -10.46 2.08 -20.43
C ALA A 35 -10.92 1.25 -19.21
N ALA A 36 -10.08 1.19 -18.17
CA ALA A 36 -10.61 0.97 -16.84
C ALA A 36 -11.67 2.05 -16.63
N ASN A 37 -12.87 1.66 -16.21
CA ASN A 37 -13.97 2.59 -16.02
C ASN A 37 -13.64 3.53 -14.85
N ASP A 38 -12.92 4.60 -15.17
CA ASP A 38 -12.80 5.79 -14.36
C ASP A 38 -14.17 6.48 -14.37
N ASP A 39 -14.65 6.81 -13.17
CA ASP A 39 -15.63 7.86 -12.89
C ASP A 39 -16.81 7.98 -13.87
N ALA A 40 -17.86 7.20 -13.63
CA ALA A 40 -19.19 7.69 -13.96
C ALA A 40 -19.48 8.88 -13.03
N GLY A 41 -19.21 10.09 -13.53
CA GLY A 41 -19.68 11.34 -12.96
C GLY A 41 -21.18 11.23 -12.67
N MET A 42 -21.52 11.11 -11.39
CA MET A 42 -22.88 11.01 -10.88
C MET A 42 -23.50 12.40 -10.74
N THR A 43 -23.46 13.20 -11.80
CA THR A 43 -24.24 14.45 -11.91
C THR A 43 -24.65 14.65 -13.36
N ASP A 44 -25.96 14.59 -13.60
CA ASP A 44 -26.74 15.24 -14.68
C ASP A 44 -27.65 14.27 -15.43
N GLY A 45 -28.90 14.17 -14.96
CA GLY A 45 -29.97 13.54 -15.73
C GLY A 45 -31.36 13.83 -15.16
N TYR A 46 -31.49 13.85 -13.84
CA TYR A 46 -32.77 14.11 -13.18
C TYR A 46 -32.69 15.33 -12.26
N PRO A 47 -33.59 16.32 -12.43
CA PRO A 47 -33.72 17.37 -11.44
C PRO A 47 -34.14 16.74 -10.11
N GLU A 48 -33.61 17.28 -9.02
CA GLU A 48 -33.96 16.83 -7.67
C GLU A 48 -35.46 16.96 -7.44
N VAL A 49 -36.06 15.91 -6.87
CA VAL A 49 -37.48 15.93 -6.53
C VAL A 49 -37.69 16.75 -5.25
N PRO A 50 -38.51 17.82 -5.28
CA PRO A 50 -38.80 18.60 -4.09
C PRO A 50 -39.61 17.78 -3.07
N PRO A 51 -39.47 18.06 -1.76
CA PRO A 51 -40.27 17.40 -0.74
C PRO A 51 -41.77 17.67 -0.95
N PRO A 52 -42.62 16.65 -0.77
CA PRO A 52 -44.07 16.82 -0.88
C PRO A 52 -44.61 17.72 0.25
N PRO A 53 -45.81 18.30 0.09
CA PRO A 53 -46.40 19.16 1.12
C PRO A 53 -46.45 18.49 2.50
N GLY A 54 -45.91 19.14 3.52
CA GLY A 54 -45.86 18.64 4.89
C GLY A 54 -44.72 17.66 5.19
N CYS A 55 -43.90 17.30 4.20
CA CYS A 55 -42.64 16.59 4.42
C CYS A 55 -41.58 17.56 4.96
N ASP A 56 -40.99 17.20 6.09
CA ASP A 56 -39.78 17.82 6.65
C ASP A 56 -38.62 16.84 6.49
N PRO A 57 -37.74 17.04 5.50
CA PRO A 57 -36.60 16.16 5.28
C PRO A 57 -35.61 16.12 6.44
N GLY A 58 -35.58 17.15 7.30
CA GLY A 58 -34.67 17.23 8.46
C GLY A 58 -35.21 16.57 9.73
N ALA A 59 -36.51 16.24 9.76
CA ALA A 59 -37.14 15.56 10.88
C ALA A 59 -36.63 14.12 11.04
N ASP A 60 -36.80 13.58 12.25
CA ASP A 60 -36.48 12.18 12.54
C ASP A 60 -37.42 11.21 11.77
N SER A 61 -37.00 9.95 11.61
CA SER A 61 -37.72 8.88 10.89
C SER A 61 -39.17 8.71 11.37
N ASN A 62 -39.46 9.03 12.63
CA ASN A 62 -40.80 8.97 13.24
C ASN A 62 -41.59 10.29 13.19
N GLY A 63 -40.97 11.37 12.71
CA GLY A 63 -41.48 12.74 12.80
C GLY A 63 -42.01 13.31 11.50
N SER A 64 -41.83 12.63 10.35
CA SER A 64 -42.34 13.11 9.06
C SER A 64 -42.92 12.02 8.17
N ALA A 65 -44.11 11.53 8.53
CA ALA A 65 -44.85 10.55 7.74
C ALA A 65 -45.16 11.01 6.30
N ALA A 66 -45.29 12.33 6.07
CA ALA A 66 -45.49 12.91 4.75
C ALA A 66 -44.29 12.71 3.81
N CYS A 67 -43.08 12.48 4.33
CA CYS A 67 -41.91 12.14 3.52
C CYS A 67 -41.91 10.68 3.03
N VAL A 68 -42.82 9.83 3.51
CA VAL A 68 -42.92 8.41 3.13
C VAL A 68 -43.85 8.28 1.91
N ASP A 69 -43.39 8.84 0.79
CA ASP A 69 -44.17 9.02 -0.43
C ASP A 69 -43.45 8.48 -1.68
N ASP A 70 -44.21 7.85 -2.60
CA ASP A 70 -43.69 7.22 -3.83
C ASP A 70 -43.08 8.23 -4.82
N SER A 71 -43.50 9.50 -4.74
CA SER A 71 -42.92 10.57 -5.56
C SER A 71 -41.56 11.03 -5.03
N TYR A 72 -41.33 10.93 -3.71
CA TYR A 72 -40.17 11.52 -3.04
C TYR A 72 -39.08 10.50 -2.69
N ALA A 73 -39.44 9.23 -2.52
CA ALA A 73 -38.52 8.20 -2.06
C ALA A 73 -38.67 6.87 -2.81
N LEU A 74 -37.63 6.06 -2.74
CA LEU A 74 -37.67 4.65 -3.11
C LEU A 74 -37.91 3.77 -1.88
N PHE A 75 -38.50 2.61 -2.14
CA PHE A 75 -38.89 1.64 -1.12
C PHE A 75 -38.23 0.29 -1.39
N VAL A 76 -37.58 -0.26 -0.36
CA VAL A 76 -36.85 -1.53 -0.42
C VAL A 76 -37.39 -2.50 0.63
N ASP A 77 -37.87 -3.67 0.18
CA ASP A 77 -38.23 -4.82 1.01
C ASP A 77 -37.26 -5.96 0.68
N PRO A 78 -36.23 -6.19 1.53
CA PRO A 78 -35.23 -7.23 1.27
C PRO A 78 -35.79 -8.65 1.23
N LYS A 79 -36.98 -8.88 1.79
CA LYS A 79 -37.60 -10.21 1.89
C LYS A 79 -38.51 -10.51 0.71
N ASN A 80 -39.39 -9.58 0.34
CA ASN A 80 -40.45 -9.82 -0.64
C ASN A 80 -40.38 -8.91 -1.88
N GLY A 81 -39.47 -7.93 -1.90
CA GLY A 81 -39.29 -7.04 -3.03
C GLY A 81 -38.76 -7.73 -4.28
N ASN A 82 -38.72 -6.98 -5.39
CA ASN A 82 -38.12 -7.43 -6.64
C ASN A 82 -37.43 -6.25 -7.34
N ASP A 83 -36.19 -6.42 -7.78
CA ASP A 83 -35.37 -5.36 -8.39
C ASP A 83 -35.92 -4.88 -9.76
N THR A 84 -36.81 -5.66 -10.39
CA THR A 84 -37.56 -5.22 -11.57
C THR A 84 -38.69 -4.25 -11.24
N ASN A 85 -39.09 -4.15 -9.96
CA ASN A 85 -40.18 -3.27 -9.55
C ASN A 85 -39.79 -1.78 -9.66
N ALA A 86 -40.79 -0.90 -9.63
CA ALA A 86 -40.56 0.54 -9.69
C ALA A 86 -39.93 1.14 -8.40
N GLY A 87 -39.96 0.39 -7.29
CA GLY A 87 -39.49 0.88 -5.99
C GLY A 87 -40.48 1.77 -5.28
N THR A 88 -41.77 1.54 -5.49
CA THR A 88 -42.87 2.20 -4.76
C THR A 88 -43.28 1.36 -3.54
N LYS A 89 -44.07 1.91 -2.62
CA LYS A 89 -44.61 1.15 -1.49
C LYS A 89 -45.35 -0.14 -1.90
N ALA A 90 -46.08 -0.09 -3.01
CA ALA A 90 -46.84 -1.22 -3.54
C ALA A 90 -45.99 -2.22 -4.34
N ALA A 91 -44.85 -1.79 -4.87
CA ALA A 91 -43.92 -2.60 -5.63
C ALA A 91 -42.48 -2.24 -5.23
N PRO A 92 -42.03 -2.68 -4.05
CA PRO A 92 -40.70 -2.32 -3.55
C PRO A 92 -39.59 -3.08 -4.26
N LEU A 93 -38.41 -2.47 -4.32
CA LEU A 93 -37.17 -3.13 -4.75
C LEU A 93 -36.71 -4.15 -3.70
N ARG A 94 -35.82 -5.07 -4.09
CA ARG A 94 -35.29 -6.08 -3.16
C ARG A 94 -33.92 -5.69 -2.60
N THR A 95 -33.08 -5.06 -3.42
CA THR A 95 -31.69 -4.75 -3.09
C THR A 95 -31.48 -3.25 -2.97
N LEU A 96 -30.49 -2.87 -2.15
CA LEU A 96 -29.98 -1.50 -2.10
C LEU A 96 -29.17 -1.18 -3.34
N ALA A 97 -28.44 -2.15 -3.91
CA ALA A 97 -27.73 -1.97 -5.17
C ALA A 97 -28.66 -1.49 -6.31
N ALA A 98 -29.86 -2.08 -6.43
CA ALA A 98 -30.85 -1.60 -7.38
C ALA A 98 -31.35 -0.18 -7.01
N ALA A 99 -31.64 0.06 -5.73
CA ALA A 99 -32.14 1.34 -5.25
C ALA A 99 -31.15 2.50 -5.38
N THR A 100 -29.84 2.24 -5.40
CA THR A 100 -28.79 3.24 -5.58
C THR A 100 -28.48 3.56 -7.04
N SER A 101 -29.09 2.86 -8.00
CA SER A 101 -28.91 3.16 -9.42
C SER A 101 -29.57 4.49 -9.81
N VAL A 102 -28.93 5.23 -10.73
CA VAL A 102 -29.44 6.53 -11.23
C VAL A 102 -30.88 6.41 -11.72
N ASP A 103 -31.15 5.38 -12.54
CA ASP A 103 -32.43 5.19 -13.20
C ASP A 103 -33.56 4.90 -12.20
N LYS A 104 -33.26 4.13 -11.14
CA LYS A 104 -34.23 3.89 -10.08
C LYS A 104 -34.41 5.14 -9.23
N LEU A 105 -33.34 5.85 -8.87
CA LEU A 105 -33.47 7.05 -8.06
C LEU A 105 -34.31 8.12 -8.76
N ALA A 106 -34.04 8.36 -10.04
CA ALA A 106 -34.74 9.36 -10.85
C ALA A 106 -34.85 10.74 -10.13
N GLY A 107 -33.78 11.14 -9.43
CA GLY A 107 -33.71 12.40 -8.68
C GLY A 107 -34.32 12.39 -7.27
N ARG A 108 -34.84 11.25 -6.80
CA ARG A 108 -35.38 11.11 -5.44
C ARG A 108 -34.26 11.10 -4.39
N PRO A 109 -34.33 11.92 -3.34
CA PRO A 109 -33.24 12.07 -2.36
C PRO A 109 -33.27 11.03 -1.22
N ARG A 110 -34.17 10.05 -1.24
CA ARG A 110 -34.35 9.14 -0.09
C ARG A 110 -34.68 7.71 -0.49
N ILE A 111 -34.10 6.77 0.26
CA ILE A 111 -34.39 5.33 0.20
C ILE A 111 -34.89 4.90 1.58
N TYR A 112 -36.11 4.36 1.63
CA TYR A 112 -36.67 3.71 2.81
C TYR A 112 -36.50 2.19 2.73
N VAL A 113 -36.11 1.59 3.85
CA VAL A 113 -35.95 0.14 3.96
C VAL A 113 -36.80 -0.39 5.10
N CYS A 114 -37.52 -1.48 4.83
CA CYS A 114 -38.40 -2.12 5.81
C CYS A 114 -37.86 -3.47 6.30
N GLY A 115 -38.40 -3.90 7.44
CA GLY A 115 -38.27 -5.27 7.94
C GLY A 115 -36.89 -5.60 8.53
N THR A 116 -36.70 -6.89 8.79
CA THR A 116 -35.53 -7.42 9.53
C THR A 116 -34.70 -8.41 8.71
N ALA A 117 -35.07 -8.64 7.45
CA ALA A 117 -34.29 -9.50 6.57
C ALA A 117 -32.93 -8.85 6.29
N ALA A 118 -31.85 -9.62 6.49
CA ALA A 118 -30.50 -9.11 6.31
C ALA A 118 -30.19 -8.86 4.83
N ILE A 119 -29.56 -7.72 4.56
CA ILE A 119 -29.06 -7.33 3.23
C ILE A 119 -27.60 -7.78 3.13
N ALA A 120 -27.31 -8.71 2.21
CA ALA A 120 -26.02 -9.39 2.09
C ALA A 120 -25.10 -8.79 1.02
N GLU A 121 -25.08 -7.46 0.89
CA GLU A 121 -24.27 -6.73 -0.10
C GLU A 121 -23.62 -5.48 0.52
N THR A 122 -22.50 -5.05 -0.06
CA THR A 122 -21.90 -3.73 0.24
C THR A 122 -22.65 -2.65 -0.51
N VAL A 123 -22.82 -1.48 0.11
CA VAL A 123 -23.64 -0.39 -0.41
C VAL A 123 -22.78 0.84 -0.64
N ARG A 124 -22.86 1.41 -1.85
CA ARG A 124 -22.31 2.73 -2.15
C ARG A 124 -23.47 3.69 -2.38
N LEU A 125 -23.70 4.57 -1.41
CA LEU A 125 -24.78 5.54 -1.44
C LEU A 125 -24.41 6.69 -2.36
N PRO A 126 -25.25 7.04 -3.35
CA PRO A 126 -24.99 8.18 -4.20
C PRO A 126 -24.98 9.50 -3.43
N PRO A 127 -24.30 10.53 -3.96
CA PRO A 127 -24.30 11.85 -3.34
C PRO A 127 -25.72 12.37 -3.10
N ASN A 128 -25.94 13.01 -1.95
CA ASN A 128 -27.20 13.66 -1.56
C ASN A 128 -28.42 12.71 -1.39
N VAL A 129 -28.20 11.39 -1.34
CA VAL A 129 -29.26 10.41 -1.04
C VAL A 129 -29.19 10.01 0.43
N SER A 130 -30.33 10.00 1.12
CA SER A 130 -30.45 9.53 2.49
C SER A 130 -30.95 8.09 2.55
N LEU A 131 -30.43 7.29 3.49
CA LEU A 131 -30.83 5.91 3.75
C LEU A 131 -31.55 5.82 5.10
N VAL A 132 -32.81 5.43 5.09
CA VAL A 132 -33.66 5.46 6.28
C VAL A 132 -34.28 4.07 6.51
N GLY A 133 -33.82 3.37 7.53
CA GLY A 133 -34.39 2.09 7.97
C GLY A 133 -35.55 2.29 8.95
N GLY A 134 -35.94 1.20 9.63
CA GLY A 134 -36.91 1.30 10.73
C GLY A 134 -38.36 1.10 10.36
N PHE A 135 -38.70 0.73 9.12
CA PHE A 135 -40.10 0.66 8.66
C PHE A 135 -40.67 -0.76 8.67
N ASP A 136 -41.99 -0.89 8.83
CA ASP A 136 -42.69 -2.14 8.60
C ASP A 136 -42.99 -2.34 7.10
N CYS A 137 -42.90 -3.58 6.61
CA CYS A 137 -43.05 -3.88 5.18
C CYS A 137 -44.51 -3.91 4.69
N GLN A 138 -45.50 -3.66 5.54
CA GLN A 138 -46.91 -3.71 5.17
C GLN A 138 -47.48 -2.31 4.96
N ALA A 139 -47.39 -1.48 5.98
CA ALA A 139 -47.95 -0.14 6.02
C ALA A 139 -46.90 0.95 5.82
N TRP A 140 -45.60 0.61 5.79
CA TRP A 140 -44.50 1.58 5.74
C TRP A 140 -44.60 2.61 6.87
N GLN A 141 -45.02 2.15 8.05
CA GLN A 141 -45.00 2.93 9.27
C GLN A 141 -43.69 2.69 10.01
N TYR A 142 -43.26 3.70 10.75
CA TYR A 142 -42.07 3.60 11.57
C TYR A 142 -42.30 2.58 12.70
N SER A 143 -41.46 1.54 12.71
CA SER A 143 -41.43 0.47 13.71
C SER A 143 -40.25 0.61 14.70
N GLY A 144 -39.20 1.34 14.31
CA GLY A 144 -37.97 1.51 15.10
C GLY A 144 -37.04 0.29 15.13
N VAL A 145 -37.32 -0.73 14.34
CA VAL A 145 -36.48 -1.94 14.24
C VAL A 145 -35.35 -1.70 13.23
N LEU A 146 -34.10 -1.88 13.65
CA LEU A 146 -32.94 -1.65 12.78
C LEU A 146 -32.92 -2.60 11.58
N VAL A 147 -32.60 -2.04 10.42
CA VAL A 147 -32.36 -2.79 9.18
C VAL A 147 -30.92 -3.29 9.18
N ARG A 148 -30.72 -4.60 9.03
CA ARG A 148 -29.39 -5.22 9.06
C ARG A 148 -28.77 -5.32 7.67
N ILE A 149 -27.59 -4.73 7.50
CA ILE A 149 -26.73 -4.81 6.31
C ILE A 149 -25.45 -5.53 6.72
N ALA A 150 -25.28 -6.76 6.25
CA ALA A 150 -24.21 -7.66 6.62
C ALA A 150 -23.74 -8.42 5.37
N PRO A 151 -22.81 -7.84 4.59
CA PRO A 151 -22.23 -8.48 3.40
C PRO A 151 -21.60 -9.84 3.75
N THR A 152 -21.61 -10.75 2.78
CA THR A 152 -20.93 -12.05 2.92
C THR A 152 -19.44 -11.98 2.57
N GLU A 153 -19.07 -11.05 1.70
CA GLU A 153 -17.70 -10.79 1.27
C GLU A 153 -17.06 -9.61 2.04
N PRO A 154 -15.73 -9.57 2.19
CA PRO A 154 -15.01 -8.44 2.76
C PRO A 154 -15.19 -7.15 1.96
N GLY A 155 -15.16 -6.02 2.66
CA GLY A 155 -15.28 -4.69 2.06
C GLY A 155 -15.86 -3.67 3.02
N ILE A 156 -16.04 -2.44 2.54
CA ILE A 156 -16.77 -1.40 3.26
C ILE A 156 -18.26 -1.68 3.16
N VAL A 157 -18.95 -1.83 4.29
CA VAL A 157 -20.39 -2.18 4.28
C VAL A 157 -21.24 -1.06 3.69
N LEU A 158 -21.03 0.18 4.14
CA LEU A 158 -21.69 1.36 3.59
C LEU A 158 -20.66 2.45 3.31
N HIS A 159 -20.64 2.95 2.07
CA HIS A 159 -19.77 4.03 1.62
C HIS A 159 -20.62 5.21 1.11
N VAL A 160 -20.32 6.42 1.58
CA VAL A 160 -20.93 7.68 1.13
C VAL A 160 -19.85 8.61 0.60
N ASP A 161 -20.03 9.15 -0.60
CA ASP A 161 -19.09 10.09 -1.22
C ASP A 161 -19.74 11.41 -1.64
N GLY A 162 -18.98 12.50 -1.50
CA GLY A 162 -19.20 13.76 -2.23
C GLY A 162 -20.55 14.44 -2.02
N SER A 163 -21.24 14.19 -0.91
CA SER A 163 -22.53 14.82 -0.64
C SER A 163 -22.37 16.28 -0.25
N THR A 164 -22.87 17.18 -1.08
CA THR A 164 -22.84 18.63 -0.84
C THR A 164 -23.95 19.08 0.11
N LYS A 165 -25.02 18.29 0.21
CA LYS A 165 -26.09 18.42 1.20
C LYS A 165 -25.88 17.47 2.35
N GLU A 166 -26.50 17.80 3.48
CA GLU A 166 -26.55 16.88 4.61
C GLU A 166 -27.46 15.70 4.26
N ILE A 167 -26.88 14.49 4.29
CA ILE A 167 -27.63 13.25 4.20
C ILE A 167 -27.96 12.69 5.58
N VAL A 168 -29.00 11.85 5.64
CA VAL A 168 -29.34 11.10 6.85
C VAL A 168 -29.13 9.62 6.61
N VAL A 169 -28.41 8.97 7.51
CA VAL A 169 -28.40 7.51 7.64
C VAL A 169 -29.03 7.17 8.98
N SER A 170 -30.15 6.47 8.98
CA SER A 170 -30.86 6.17 10.22
C SER A 170 -31.39 4.75 10.31
N ASP A 171 -31.46 4.24 11.54
CA ASP A 171 -32.13 2.99 11.86
C ASP A 171 -31.57 1.76 11.11
N VAL A 172 -30.23 1.70 11.00
CA VAL A 172 -29.49 0.61 10.35
C VAL A 172 -28.46 -0.03 11.28
N GLU A 173 -28.23 -1.32 11.10
CA GLU A 173 -27.15 -2.12 11.67
C GLU A 173 -26.20 -2.55 10.53
N LEU A 174 -24.97 -2.07 10.54
CA LEU A 174 -23.91 -2.35 9.58
C LEU A 174 -22.91 -3.31 10.24
N ILE A 175 -22.68 -4.47 9.64
CA ILE A 175 -21.75 -5.47 10.16
C ILE A 175 -20.76 -5.84 9.07
N ALA A 176 -19.51 -5.43 9.27
CA ALA A 176 -18.42 -5.74 8.37
C ALA A 176 -17.87 -7.14 8.64
N ARG A 177 -17.45 -7.81 7.57
CA ARG A 177 -16.61 -9.00 7.65
C ARG A 177 -15.21 -8.62 8.13
N ASP A 178 -14.48 -9.60 8.64
CA ASP A 178 -13.05 -9.43 8.91
C ASP A 178 -12.32 -9.08 7.60
N GLY A 179 -11.21 -8.35 7.72
CA GLY A 179 -10.31 -8.17 6.59
C GLY A 179 -9.77 -9.52 6.12
N GLU A 180 -9.69 -9.72 4.81
CA GLU A 180 -9.11 -10.93 4.22
C GLU A 180 -8.01 -10.54 3.23
N GLY A 181 -6.85 -11.20 3.34
CA GLY A 181 -5.63 -10.86 2.61
C GLY A 181 -4.64 -10.04 3.43
N ASP A 182 -3.42 -9.88 2.92
CA ASP A 182 -2.32 -9.25 3.64
C ASP A 182 -2.62 -7.78 3.97
N GLY A 183 -2.74 -7.49 5.28
CA GLY A 183 -2.99 -6.13 5.75
C GLY A 183 -4.39 -5.58 5.40
N ALA A 184 -5.33 -6.42 4.97
CA ALA A 184 -6.68 -5.99 4.62
C ALA A 184 -7.46 -5.49 5.84
N SER A 185 -8.16 -4.37 5.68
CA SER A 185 -8.92 -3.72 6.75
C SER A 185 -10.39 -4.13 6.76
N SER A 186 -11.02 -4.05 7.93
CA SER A 186 -12.46 -4.17 8.11
C SER A 186 -13.06 -2.80 8.45
N VAL A 187 -14.01 -2.35 7.64
CA VAL A 187 -14.63 -1.02 7.78
C VAL A 187 -16.15 -1.14 7.66
N ALA A 188 -16.89 -0.71 8.67
CA ALA A 188 -18.35 -0.78 8.63
C ALA A 188 -18.97 0.41 7.88
N LEU A 189 -18.53 1.63 8.16
CA LEU A 189 -19.04 2.83 7.50
C LEU A 189 -17.89 3.74 7.10
N PHE A 190 -17.85 4.13 5.82
CA PHE A 190 -16.92 5.13 5.32
C PHE A 190 -17.68 6.33 4.73
N ILE A 191 -17.35 7.52 5.19
CA ILE A 191 -17.92 8.78 4.71
C ILE A 191 -16.77 9.67 4.23
N ASN A 192 -16.83 10.05 2.97
CA ASN A 192 -15.79 10.80 2.29
C ASN A 192 -16.36 12.08 1.66
N GLY A 193 -15.74 13.22 1.96
CA GLY A 193 -16.11 14.53 1.42
C GLY A 193 -17.59 14.89 1.56
N SER A 194 -18.24 14.50 2.66
CA SER A 194 -19.71 14.57 2.81
C SER A 194 -20.16 15.19 4.12
N LYS A 195 -21.40 15.67 4.15
CA LYS A 195 -22.12 16.04 5.39
C LYS A 195 -23.15 14.98 5.72
N ALA A 196 -23.11 14.44 6.94
CA ALA A 196 -24.03 13.37 7.33
C ALA A 196 -24.51 13.48 8.78
N THR A 197 -25.79 13.19 9.00
CA THR A 197 -26.33 12.87 10.32
C THR A 197 -26.62 11.38 10.40
N LEU A 198 -25.98 10.69 11.34
CA LEU A 198 -26.18 9.29 11.67
C LEU A 198 -27.12 9.18 12.87
N ARG A 199 -28.28 8.54 12.72
CA ARG A 199 -29.27 8.42 13.82
C ARG A 199 -29.54 6.96 14.14
N ARG A 200 -29.24 6.54 15.38
CA ARG A 200 -29.46 5.14 15.82
C ARG A 200 -28.80 4.13 14.88
N VAL A 201 -27.60 4.45 14.41
CA VAL A 201 -26.79 3.57 13.57
C VAL A 201 -25.97 2.65 14.46
N THR A 202 -25.99 1.36 14.19
CA THR A 202 -25.02 0.42 14.75
C THR A 202 -24.00 0.09 13.66
N ALA A 203 -22.72 0.34 13.89
CA ALA A 203 -21.64 0.02 12.97
C ALA A 203 -20.62 -0.87 13.69
N GLN A 204 -20.47 -2.10 13.22
CA GLN A 204 -19.56 -3.09 13.77
C GLN A 204 -18.52 -3.47 12.73
N ALA A 205 -17.26 -3.11 12.98
CA ALA A 205 -16.15 -3.62 12.21
C ALA A 205 -15.72 -5.00 12.72
N GLY A 206 -15.36 -5.87 11.79
CA GLY A 206 -14.65 -7.12 12.05
C GLY A 206 -13.17 -6.88 12.34
N ALA A 207 -12.42 -7.96 12.51
CA ALA A 207 -10.98 -7.90 12.75
C ALA A 207 -10.21 -7.43 11.51
N GLY A 208 -9.13 -6.69 11.73
CA GLY A 208 -8.16 -6.39 10.66
C GLY A 208 -7.26 -7.60 10.39
N ALA A 209 -6.92 -7.85 9.13
CA ALA A 209 -6.04 -8.95 8.77
C ALA A 209 -4.59 -8.64 9.13
N SER A 210 -3.87 -9.62 9.68
CA SER A 210 -2.42 -9.49 9.83
C SER A 210 -1.75 -9.60 8.47
N ALA A 211 -0.62 -8.91 8.30
CA ALA A 211 0.15 -9.00 7.06
C ALA A 211 1.17 -10.15 7.13
N SER A 212 1.30 -10.89 6.02
CA SER A 212 2.32 -11.94 5.87
C SER A 212 3.70 -11.36 5.58
N GLN A 213 4.74 -12.10 5.96
CA GLN A 213 6.11 -11.70 5.68
C GLN A 213 6.38 -11.77 4.16
N PRO A 214 6.95 -10.71 3.55
CA PRO A 214 7.29 -10.73 2.13
C PRO A 214 8.39 -11.77 1.82
N PRO A 215 8.43 -12.30 0.58
CA PRO A 215 9.47 -13.23 0.16
C PRO A 215 10.85 -12.58 0.26
N THR A 216 11.87 -13.40 0.52
CA THR A 216 13.26 -12.94 0.61
C THR A 216 13.87 -12.85 -0.80
N PRO A 217 14.26 -11.65 -1.27
CA PRO A 217 14.90 -11.49 -2.57
C PRO A 217 16.37 -11.97 -2.55
N SER A 218 16.96 -12.18 -3.72
CA SER A 218 18.37 -12.59 -3.85
C SER A 218 19.10 -11.81 -4.94
N ASN A 219 20.37 -11.49 -4.68
CA ASN A 219 21.29 -10.84 -5.61
C ASN A 219 22.42 -11.76 -6.09
N ARG A 220 22.28 -13.09 -5.94
CA ARG A 220 23.34 -14.03 -6.36
C ARG A 220 23.56 -14.00 -7.86
N SER A 221 24.81 -14.21 -8.28
CA SER A 221 25.11 -14.49 -9.67
C SER A 221 24.67 -15.91 -10.03
N SER A 222 24.17 -16.09 -11.26
CA SER A 222 23.84 -17.40 -11.82
C SER A 222 25.02 -18.06 -12.53
N SER A 223 26.13 -17.34 -12.72
CA SER A 223 27.33 -17.83 -13.42
C SER A 223 28.46 -18.13 -12.44
N SER A 224 29.40 -18.99 -12.87
CA SER A 224 30.61 -19.25 -12.11
C SER A 224 31.40 -17.96 -11.93
N LEU A 225 31.91 -17.73 -10.72
CA LEU A 225 32.77 -16.58 -10.40
C LEU A 225 34.27 -16.88 -10.59
N ASP A 226 34.63 -18.14 -10.88
CA ASP A 226 36.03 -18.56 -10.92
C ASP A 226 36.80 -17.92 -12.07
N GLY A 227 38.08 -17.67 -11.87
CA GLY A 227 38.95 -17.11 -12.89
C GLY A 227 39.11 -18.07 -14.08
N ASN A 228 39.28 -17.52 -15.27
CA ASN A 228 39.54 -18.34 -16.45
C ASN A 228 40.93 -18.99 -16.36
N GLY A 229 41.03 -20.26 -16.72
CA GLY A 229 42.31 -20.96 -16.88
C GLY A 229 43.01 -20.57 -18.17
N THR A 230 44.25 -21.03 -18.34
CA THR A 230 45.06 -20.83 -19.55
C THR A 230 45.64 -22.16 -20.04
N THR A 231 45.88 -22.25 -21.35
CA THR A 231 46.78 -23.22 -21.96
C THR A 231 48.13 -22.53 -22.22
N ASN A 232 49.23 -23.22 -21.91
CA ASN A 232 50.64 -22.77 -21.89
C ASN A 232 51.00 -21.41 -22.54
N ASP A 233 50.64 -21.11 -23.79
CA ASP A 233 51.03 -19.90 -24.52
C ASP A 233 49.94 -18.81 -24.64
N VAL A 234 48.68 -19.09 -24.31
CA VAL A 234 47.54 -18.17 -24.47
C VAL A 234 47.09 -17.62 -23.12
N ALA A 235 47.23 -16.31 -22.93
CA ALA A 235 46.76 -15.62 -21.73
C ALA A 235 45.27 -15.86 -21.48
N ALA A 236 44.93 -16.16 -20.23
CA ALA A 236 43.53 -16.28 -19.83
C ALA A 236 42.81 -14.94 -19.99
N ASP A 237 41.62 -14.97 -20.59
CA ASP A 237 40.79 -13.77 -20.72
C ASP A 237 40.30 -13.27 -19.36
N GLY A 238 40.11 -11.96 -19.26
CA GLY A 238 39.43 -11.35 -18.13
C GLY A 238 37.97 -11.82 -18.05
N LYS A 239 37.37 -11.66 -16.88
CA LYS A 239 36.01 -12.17 -16.63
C LYS A 239 35.16 -11.11 -15.96
N THR A 240 34.00 -10.82 -16.53
CA THR A 240 33.00 -9.95 -15.90
C THR A 240 31.84 -10.80 -15.42
N CYS A 241 31.53 -10.71 -14.14
CA CYS A 241 30.43 -11.42 -13.52
C CYS A 241 29.41 -10.43 -12.97
N SER A 242 28.21 -10.45 -13.54
CA SER A 242 27.08 -9.63 -13.07
C SER A 242 26.30 -10.36 -11.98
N CYS A 243 25.79 -9.59 -11.03
CA CYS A 243 24.81 -10.05 -10.07
C CYS A 243 23.40 -9.99 -10.66
N SER A 244 22.46 -10.77 -10.10
CA SER A 244 21.11 -10.89 -10.68
C SER A 244 20.30 -9.60 -10.62
N LYS A 245 20.61 -8.68 -9.69
CA LYS A 245 19.90 -7.41 -9.50
C LYS A 245 20.83 -6.19 -9.52
N GLN A 246 21.92 -6.22 -8.74
CA GLN A 246 22.78 -5.04 -8.58
C GLN A 246 24.26 -5.43 -8.42
N GLY A 247 25.09 -4.74 -9.20
CA GLY A 247 26.55 -4.81 -9.12
C GLY A 247 27.17 -5.86 -10.04
N ALA A 248 28.45 -5.65 -10.33
CA ALA A 248 29.28 -6.60 -11.07
C ALA A 248 30.71 -6.62 -10.53
N SER A 249 31.43 -7.68 -10.85
CA SER A 249 32.83 -7.86 -10.49
C SER A 249 33.64 -8.27 -11.68
N ILE A 250 34.89 -7.79 -11.75
CA ILE A 250 35.75 -7.94 -12.93
C ILE A 250 37.05 -8.62 -12.50
N GLY A 251 37.24 -9.87 -12.92
CA GLY A 251 38.50 -10.58 -12.84
C GLY A 251 39.49 -10.11 -13.91
N GLY A 252 40.71 -9.82 -13.51
CA GLY A 252 41.75 -9.31 -14.40
C GLY A 252 42.23 -10.34 -15.43
N LYS A 253 42.50 -9.90 -16.65
CA LYS A 253 43.11 -10.72 -17.71
C LYS A 253 44.51 -11.19 -17.30
N GLY A 254 44.88 -12.43 -17.63
CA GLY A 254 46.25 -12.90 -17.50
C GLY A 254 47.22 -12.23 -18.49
N GLY A 255 48.51 -12.23 -18.17
CA GLY A 255 49.57 -11.74 -19.05
C GLY A 255 49.95 -12.77 -20.11
N GLY A 256 50.24 -12.30 -21.33
CA GLY A 256 50.91 -13.14 -22.34
C GLY A 256 52.34 -13.51 -21.93
N LEU A 257 53.05 -14.24 -22.78
CA LEU A 257 54.45 -14.64 -22.51
C LEU A 257 55.31 -13.41 -22.22
N GLY A 258 55.95 -13.41 -21.04
CA GLY A 258 56.79 -12.30 -20.56
C GLY A 258 56.07 -10.99 -20.28
N ALA A 259 54.73 -10.97 -20.23
CA ALA A 259 53.93 -9.77 -20.01
C ALA A 259 53.24 -9.78 -18.63
N ALA A 260 52.94 -8.59 -18.11
CA ALA A 260 52.12 -8.43 -16.90
C ALA A 260 50.64 -8.77 -17.20
N GLY A 261 49.91 -9.16 -16.15
CA GLY A 261 48.45 -9.27 -16.20
C GLY A 261 47.75 -7.91 -16.10
N ALA A 262 46.42 -7.96 -15.97
CA ALA A 262 45.59 -6.79 -15.72
C ALA A 262 45.03 -6.82 -14.28
N PRO A 263 44.78 -5.66 -13.66
CA PRO A 263 44.12 -5.61 -12.36
C PRO A 263 42.68 -6.10 -12.47
N GLY A 264 42.13 -6.59 -11.36
CA GLY A 264 40.70 -6.80 -11.21
C GLY A 264 39.96 -5.49 -10.91
N GLY A 265 38.64 -5.59 -10.77
CA GLY A 265 37.77 -4.44 -10.51
C GLY A 265 36.39 -4.84 -10.01
N VAL A 266 35.55 -3.82 -9.83
CA VAL A 266 34.19 -3.91 -9.31
C VAL A 266 33.37 -2.75 -9.88
N ASP A 267 32.09 -2.99 -10.09
CA ASP A 267 31.14 -1.99 -10.57
C ASP A 267 29.89 -1.98 -9.67
N PRO A 268 29.54 -0.85 -9.03
CA PRO A 268 30.31 0.42 -9.01
C PRO A 268 31.70 0.27 -8.36
N PRO A 269 32.67 1.16 -8.65
CA PRO A 269 34.04 1.08 -8.14
C PRO A 269 34.14 1.50 -6.66
N THR A 270 33.51 0.74 -5.77
CA THR A 270 33.43 1.01 -4.33
C THR A 270 34.72 0.68 -3.57
N GLN A 271 35.63 -0.08 -4.19
CA GLN A 271 36.91 -0.50 -3.62
C GLN A 271 37.92 -0.90 -4.71
N GLY A 272 39.19 -1.05 -4.32
CA GLY A 272 40.25 -1.51 -5.23
C GLY A 272 40.13 -2.99 -5.60
N GLY A 273 40.38 -3.30 -6.87
CA GLY A 273 40.52 -4.68 -7.33
C GLY A 273 41.89 -5.28 -7.01
N GLY A 274 42.03 -6.58 -7.28
CA GLY A 274 43.30 -7.27 -7.13
C GLY A 274 44.36 -6.71 -8.06
N THR A 275 45.59 -6.53 -7.56
CA THR A 275 46.71 -6.01 -8.35
C THR A 275 47.10 -6.96 -9.48
N ALA A 276 47.52 -6.43 -10.62
CA ALA A 276 48.09 -7.22 -11.71
C ALA A 276 49.38 -7.92 -11.26
N GLY A 277 49.55 -9.18 -11.65
CA GLY A 277 50.83 -9.87 -11.54
C GLY A 277 51.83 -9.30 -12.54
N ALA A 278 53.05 -8.99 -12.06
CA ALA A 278 54.15 -8.60 -12.94
C ALA A 278 54.61 -9.78 -13.82
N ALA A 279 55.32 -9.48 -14.91
CA ALA A 279 55.95 -10.49 -15.75
C ALA A 279 56.85 -11.44 -14.93
N GLY A 280 57.06 -12.65 -15.44
CA GLY A 280 57.87 -13.66 -14.76
C GLY A 280 57.06 -14.59 -13.85
N CYS A 281 55.80 -14.87 -14.18
CA CYS A 281 54.94 -15.78 -13.42
C CYS A 281 54.61 -15.26 -12.02
N THR A 282 54.41 -13.95 -11.88
CA THR A 282 53.94 -13.37 -10.60
C THR A 282 52.43 -13.53 -10.50
N ASP A 283 51.97 -14.04 -9.36
CA ASP A 283 50.55 -14.22 -9.09
C ASP A 283 49.77 -12.89 -9.08
N GLY A 284 48.51 -12.97 -9.46
CA GLY A 284 47.57 -11.86 -9.33
C GLY A 284 47.15 -11.64 -7.87
N GLY A 285 46.95 -10.37 -7.50
CA GLY A 285 46.49 -10.00 -6.17
C GLY A 285 45.03 -10.40 -5.93
N ARG A 286 44.68 -10.72 -4.68
CA ARG A 286 43.29 -10.97 -4.27
C ARG A 286 42.46 -9.69 -4.40
N GLY A 287 41.22 -9.81 -4.88
CA GLY A 287 40.26 -8.72 -4.86
C GLY A 287 39.81 -8.37 -3.43
N ALA A 288 39.54 -7.08 -3.18
CA ALA A 288 39.03 -6.64 -1.89
C ALA A 288 37.58 -7.10 -1.66
N ASN A 289 37.23 -7.38 -0.40
CA ASN A 289 35.84 -7.65 -0.02
C ASN A 289 34.94 -6.42 -0.26
N GLY A 290 33.62 -6.62 -0.26
CA GLY A 290 32.62 -5.55 -0.26
C GLY A 290 32.93 -4.52 0.83
N ALA A 291 33.02 -3.23 0.47
CA ALA A 291 33.45 -2.19 1.39
C ALA A 291 32.39 -1.85 2.44
N LYS A 292 31.11 -1.83 2.04
CA LYS A 292 29.98 -1.46 2.91
C LYS A 292 28.86 -2.50 2.83
N GLY A 293 28.33 -2.88 3.99
CA GLY A 293 27.08 -3.61 4.08
C GLY A 293 25.87 -2.72 3.80
N GLY A 294 24.75 -3.34 3.44
CA GLY A 294 23.50 -2.62 3.21
C GLY A 294 22.97 -1.97 4.49
N ALA A 295 22.40 -0.78 4.36
CA ALA A 295 21.67 -0.12 5.44
C ALA A 295 20.33 -0.82 5.66
N GLY A 296 19.88 -0.90 6.91
CA GLY A 296 18.56 -1.44 7.21
C GLY A 296 17.43 -0.52 6.76
N GLY A 297 16.27 -1.11 6.54
CA GLY A 297 15.05 -0.40 6.22
C GLY A 297 14.62 0.56 7.32
N LYS A 298 13.98 1.66 6.93
CA LYS A 298 13.41 2.66 7.84
C LYS A 298 11.97 2.32 8.20
N ARG A 299 11.51 2.77 9.36
CA ARG A 299 10.11 2.61 9.79
C ARG A 299 9.19 3.41 8.85
N ALA A 300 7.95 2.96 8.69
CA ALA A 300 6.88 3.79 8.14
C ALA A 300 6.78 5.13 8.89
N ALA A 301 6.47 6.22 8.18
CA ALA A 301 6.32 7.54 8.81
C ALA A 301 5.04 7.66 9.66
N ALA A 302 4.05 6.78 9.42
CA ALA A 302 2.78 6.70 10.13
C ALA A 302 2.29 5.25 10.16
N LEU A 303 1.29 4.97 11.02
CA LEU A 303 0.62 3.67 11.11
C LEU A 303 -0.15 3.29 9.84
N GLY A 304 -0.56 4.30 9.08
CA GLY A 304 -1.27 4.20 7.82
C GLY A 304 -1.81 5.57 7.44
N VAL A 305 -2.59 5.62 6.37
CA VAL A 305 -3.23 6.84 5.88
C VAL A 305 -4.65 6.50 5.46
N LEU A 306 -5.62 7.30 5.89
CA LEU A 306 -6.99 7.22 5.36
C LEU A 306 -7.06 7.93 4.00
N THR A 307 -7.43 7.18 2.95
CA THR A 307 -7.55 7.66 1.56
C THR A 307 -8.99 7.52 1.07
N ALA A 308 -9.32 8.06 -0.10
CA ALA A 308 -10.63 7.88 -0.73
C ALA A 308 -10.96 6.40 -1.06
N ALA A 309 -9.94 5.53 -1.12
CA ALA A 309 -10.13 4.08 -1.27
C ALA A 309 -10.31 3.34 0.07
N GLY A 310 -10.17 4.05 1.20
CA GLY A 310 -10.18 3.48 2.54
C GLY A 310 -8.81 3.57 3.22
N TRP A 311 -8.63 2.79 4.30
CA TRP A 311 -7.41 2.76 5.09
C TRP A 311 -6.28 2.02 4.37
N LYS A 312 -5.13 2.68 4.22
CA LYS A 312 -3.89 2.08 3.70
C LYS A 312 -2.88 1.92 4.85
N PRO A 313 -2.54 0.69 5.27
CA PRO A 313 -1.57 0.47 6.34
C PRO A 313 -0.14 0.96 6.00
N GLY A 314 0.60 1.33 7.03
CA GLY A 314 1.99 1.79 6.93
C GLY A 314 2.97 0.65 6.69
N ARG A 315 3.65 0.67 5.53
CA ARG A 315 4.67 -0.32 5.15
C ARG A 315 6.06 0.08 5.66
N GLY A 316 6.82 -0.89 6.16
CA GLY A 316 8.24 -0.73 6.43
C GLY A 316 9.05 -0.42 5.18
N GLY A 317 10.18 0.28 5.31
CA GLY A 317 11.13 0.50 4.23
C GLY A 317 12.00 -0.74 3.97
N ASP A 318 12.45 -0.88 2.72
CA ASP A 318 13.39 -1.92 2.31
C ASP A 318 14.80 -1.63 2.84
N GLY A 319 15.55 -2.68 3.16
CA GLY A 319 17.00 -2.60 3.33
C GLY A 319 17.70 -2.39 2.00
N THR A 320 18.92 -1.86 2.03
CA THR A 320 19.73 -1.67 0.81
C THR A 320 20.64 -2.85 0.53
N PHE A 321 21.14 -2.95 -0.69
CA PHE A 321 22.18 -3.91 -1.07
C PHE A 321 23.49 -3.66 -0.31
N GLY A 322 24.24 -4.72 -0.08
CA GLY A 322 25.66 -4.64 0.25
C GLY A 322 26.51 -4.47 -1.01
N ASP A 323 27.74 -3.96 -0.85
CA ASP A 323 28.66 -3.80 -1.95
C ASP A 323 29.16 -5.17 -2.46
N PRO A 324 29.28 -5.37 -3.79
CA PRO A 324 29.94 -6.56 -4.35
C PRO A 324 31.43 -6.58 -3.99
N GLY A 325 32.03 -7.77 -3.92
CA GLY A 325 33.48 -7.93 -3.82
C GLY A 325 34.16 -7.60 -5.14
N ALA A 326 35.39 -7.08 -5.08
CA ALA A 326 36.18 -6.85 -6.27
C ALA A 326 36.82 -8.13 -6.80
N GLY A 327 37.06 -8.17 -8.11
CA GLY A 327 37.75 -9.29 -8.74
C GLY A 327 39.25 -9.28 -8.44
N GLY A 328 39.85 -10.46 -8.51
CA GLY A 328 41.29 -10.64 -8.41
C GLY A 328 42.00 -10.15 -9.68
N GLY A 329 43.29 -9.82 -9.55
CA GLY A 329 44.13 -9.49 -10.70
C GLY A 329 44.51 -10.74 -11.49
N GLY A 330 44.80 -10.59 -12.78
CA GLY A 330 45.41 -11.66 -13.57
C GLY A 330 46.90 -11.78 -13.28
N ALA A 331 47.44 -12.99 -13.39
CA ALA A 331 48.87 -13.24 -13.23
C ALA A 331 49.67 -12.71 -14.41
N GLY A 332 50.96 -12.43 -14.22
CA GLY A 332 51.87 -12.19 -15.35
C GLY A 332 52.40 -13.50 -15.94
N GLY A 333 52.68 -13.53 -17.24
CA GLY A 333 53.31 -14.67 -17.91
C GLY A 333 54.83 -14.64 -17.80
N ASN A 334 55.48 -15.80 -17.92
CA ASN A 334 56.92 -15.94 -18.12
C ASN A 334 57.23 -16.38 -19.56
N ALA A 335 58.46 -16.78 -19.86
CA ALA A 335 58.86 -17.17 -21.20
C ALA A 335 58.21 -18.48 -21.71
N ALA A 336 57.69 -19.32 -20.80
CA ALA A 336 57.15 -20.64 -21.10
C ALA A 336 55.63 -20.76 -20.84
N PHE A 337 55.09 -19.92 -19.95
CA PHE A 337 53.72 -19.99 -19.49
C PHE A 337 53.07 -18.61 -19.47
N ALA A 338 51.89 -18.52 -20.07
CA ALA A 338 50.98 -17.40 -19.91
C ALA A 338 50.34 -17.36 -18.51
N GLY A 339 49.86 -16.19 -18.13
CA GLY A 339 49.21 -15.95 -16.84
C GLY A 339 47.75 -16.44 -16.81
N GLY A 340 47.34 -16.98 -15.66
CA GLY A 340 45.95 -17.27 -15.35
C GLY A 340 45.12 -16.01 -15.07
N GLY A 341 43.81 -16.11 -15.31
CA GLY A 341 42.87 -15.03 -15.11
C GLY A 341 42.50 -14.86 -13.64
N GLY A 342 42.29 -13.61 -13.23
CA GLY A 342 41.72 -13.30 -11.94
C GLY A 342 40.26 -13.73 -11.87
N ALA A 343 39.82 -14.16 -10.68
CA ALA A 343 38.44 -14.51 -10.43
C ALA A 343 37.57 -13.27 -10.18
N CYS A 344 36.27 -13.39 -10.40
CA CYS A 344 35.30 -12.39 -9.98
C CYS A 344 35.12 -12.43 -8.46
N GLY A 345 34.89 -11.26 -7.86
CA GLY A 345 34.38 -11.15 -6.50
C GLY A 345 32.91 -11.57 -6.39
N GLY A 346 32.51 -11.87 -5.16
CA GLY A 346 31.15 -12.32 -4.84
C GLY A 346 30.15 -11.17 -4.86
N CYS A 347 28.92 -11.45 -5.27
CA CYS A 347 27.83 -10.49 -5.19
C CYS A 347 27.58 -10.01 -3.77
N GLY A 348 27.30 -8.72 -3.63
CA GLY A 348 26.77 -8.17 -2.40
C GLY A 348 25.38 -8.72 -2.13
N GLY A 349 25.04 -8.90 -0.85
CA GLY A 349 23.74 -9.41 -0.45
C GLY A 349 22.61 -8.44 -0.79
N HIS A 350 21.48 -8.96 -1.23
CA HIS A 350 20.24 -8.21 -1.39
C HIS A 350 19.74 -7.64 -0.05
N GLY A 351 19.18 -6.44 -0.07
CA GLY A 351 18.47 -5.89 1.09
C GLY A 351 17.12 -6.59 1.33
N GLY A 352 16.74 -6.78 2.58
CA GLY A 352 15.44 -7.34 2.93
C GLY A 352 14.30 -6.40 2.56
N THR A 353 13.20 -6.95 2.05
CA THR A 353 11.96 -6.22 1.78
C THR A 353 11.35 -5.68 3.07
N GLY A 354 10.74 -4.50 3.06
CA GLY A 354 9.99 -3.98 4.19
C GLY A 354 8.69 -4.77 4.41
N GLY A 355 8.31 -4.98 5.66
CA GLY A 355 7.07 -5.65 6.02
C GLY A 355 5.84 -4.79 5.71
N GLU A 356 4.78 -5.40 5.17
CA GLU A 356 3.48 -4.78 4.99
C GLU A 356 2.80 -4.48 6.33
N GLY A 357 1.97 -3.44 6.37
CA GLY A 357 1.24 -3.04 7.57
C GLY A 357 0.01 -3.93 7.83
N GLY A 358 -0.36 -4.10 9.10
CA GLY A 358 -1.56 -4.81 9.50
C GLY A 358 -2.84 -4.03 9.20
N GLY A 359 -3.90 -4.76 8.86
CA GLY A 359 -5.20 -4.17 8.53
C GLY A 359 -5.88 -3.55 9.74
N ALA A 360 -6.65 -2.48 9.49
CA ALA A 360 -7.39 -1.79 10.53
C ALA A 360 -8.75 -2.44 10.82
N SER A 361 -9.29 -2.13 11.99
CA SER A 361 -10.69 -2.36 12.36
C SER A 361 -11.33 -1.02 12.68
N ILE A 362 -12.24 -0.54 11.83
CA ILE A 362 -12.78 0.83 11.90
C ILE A 362 -14.30 0.79 11.78
N ALA A 363 -15.02 1.18 12.83
CA ALA A 363 -16.48 1.25 12.75
C ALA A 363 -16.95 2.42 11.88
N LEU A 364 -16.36 3.61 12.05
CA LEU A 364 -16.66 4.81 11.28
C LEU A 364 -15.38 5.48 10.80
N ALA A 365 -15.14 5.46 9.49
CA ALA A 365 -14.06 6.19 8.83
C ALA A 365 -14.61 7.51 8.24
N LEU A 366 -13.94 8.62 8.51
CA LEU A 366 -14.33 9.96 8.09
C LEU A 366 -13.17 10.64 7.36
N LEU A 367 -13.29 10.81 6.04
CA LEU A 367 -12.32 11.56 5.25
C LEU A 367 -12.95 12.90 4.86
N MET A 368 -12.38 14.00 5.36
CA MET A 368 -12.80 15.37 5.03
C MET A 368 -14.32 15.58 5.12
N SER A 369 -14.95 15.04 6.17
CA SER A 369 -16.40 14.94 6.30
C SER A 369 -16.91 15.58 7.60
N ASP A 370 -18.09 16.19 7.54
CA ASP A 370 -18.80 16.75 8.70
C ASP A 370 -19.90 15.79 9.13
N VAL A 371 -19.73 15.15 10.28
CA VAL A 371 -20.62 14.08 10.74
C VAL A 371 -21.16 14.37 12.13
N LYS A 372 -22.48 14.23 12.27
CA LYS A 372 -23.19 14.24 13.54
C LYS A 372 -23.75 12.86 13.84
N VAL A 373 -23.48 12.33 15.03
CA VAL A 373 -24.05 11.08 15.55
C VAL A 373 -25.11 11.41 16.60
N VAL A 374 -26.27 10.77 16.46
CA VAL A 374 -27.42 10.88 17.36
C VAL A 374 -27.82 9.46 17.81
N GLY A 375 -27.27 9.03 18.95
CA GLY A 375 -27.37 7.66 19.43
C GLY A 375 -26.65 6.64 18.53
N GLY A 376 -26.75 5.36 18.91
CA GLY A 376 -26.18 4.24 18.16
C GLY A 376 -24.95 3.63 18.82
N ARG A 377 -24.33 2.68 18.12
CA ARG A 377 -23.16 1.95 18.64
C ARG A 377 -22.12 1.76 17.54
N TYR A 378 -20.89 2.18 17.80
CA TYR A 378 -19.78 2.09 16.87
C TYR A 378 -18.68 1.28 17.54
N SER A 379 -18.42 0.08 17.03
CA SER A 379 -17.47 -0.84 17.65
C SER A 379 -16.47 -1.41 16.66
N ALA A 380 -15.19 -1.25 16.97
CA ALA A 380 -14.12 -1.97 16.31
C ALA A 380 -13.76 -3.27 17.05
N ALA A 381 -13.27 -4.25 16.30
CA ALA A 381 -12.64 -5.46 16.80
C ALA A 381 -11.11 -5.30 16.84
N GLN A 382 -10.37 -6.39 17.03
CA GLN A 382 -8.91 -6.36 17.04
C GLN A 382 -8.35 -6.07 15.65
N ALA A 383 -7.34 -5.21 15.58
CA ALA A 383 -6.64 -4.92 14.34
C ALA A 383 -5.51 -5.93 14.05
N GLY A 384 -5.10 -6.00 12.79
CA GLY A 384 -4.10 -6.95 12.30
C GLY A 384 -2.67 -6.57 12.70
N ALA A 385 -1.80 -7.56 12.89
CA ALA A 385 -0.38 -7.30 13.12
C ALA A 385 0.35 -6.93 11.83
N GLY A 386 1.37 -6.06 11.94
CA GLY A 386 2.29 -5.78 10.86
C GLY A 386 3.20 -6.96 10.56
N ALA A 387 3.61 -7.10 9.31
CA ALA A 387 4.49 -8.17 8.86
C ALA A 387 5.93 -7.95 9.33
N TRP A 388 6.68 -9.05 9.41
CA TRP A 388 8.13 -8.99 9.61
C TRP A 388 8.80 -8.31 8.43
N GLY A 389 9.86 -7.54 8.69
CA GLY A 389 10.80 -7.15 7.66
C GLY A 389 11.49 -8.38 7.08
N GLY A 390 11.64 -8.40 5.77
CA GLY A 390 12.41 -9.39 5.02
C GLY A 390 13.86 -9.41 5.48
N GLN A 391 14.46 -10.59 5.37
CA GLN A 391 15.83 -10.84 5.79
C GLN A 391 16.82 -10.20 4.81
N GLY A 392 17.89 -9.59 5.31
CA GLY A 392 19.00 -9.15 4.49
C GLY A 392 19.87 -10.35 4.08
N GLU A 393 20.15 -10.48 2.79
CA GLU A 393 20.95 -11.60 2.29
C GLU A 393 22.42 -11.45 2.74
N SER A 394 23.07 -12.54 3.14
CA SER A 394 24.52 -12.52 3.36
C SER A 394 25.27 -12.28 2.03
N GLY A 395 26.44 -11.65 2.09
CA GLY A 395 27.28 -11.49 0.91
C GLY A 395 27.76 -12.84 0.36
N ALA A 396 27.90 -12.93 -0.96
CA ALA A 396 28.37 -14.15 -1.61
C ALA A 396 29.89 -14.29 -1.54
N SER A 397 30.37 -15.52 -1.59
CA SER A 397 31.81 -15.77 -1.71
C SER A 397 32.32 -15.41 -3.10
N GLY A 398 33.54 -14.86 -3.16
CA GLY A 398 34.24 -14.65 -4.42
C GLY A 398 34.70 -15.96 -5.05
N GLY A 399 34.96 -15.92 -6.35
CA GLY A 399 35.44 -17.07 -7.11
C GLY A 399 36.87 -17.47 -6.78
N ALA A 400 37.19 -18.73 -7.07
CA ALA A 400 38.53 -19.26 -6.99
C ALA A 400 39.37 -18.81 -8.19
N ARG A 401 40.68 -18.66 -7.98
CA ARG A 401 41.67 -18.33 -9.02
C ARG A 401 41.66 -19.30 -10.21
N GLY A 402 41.95 -18.80 -11.40
CA GLY A 402 42.04 -19.64 -12.61
C GLY A 402 43.20 -20.65 -12.57
N SER A 403 42.94 -21.87 -13.04
CA SER A 403 43.92 -22.96 -13.10
C SER A 403 45.01 -22.69 -14.14
N SER A 404 46.28 -22.67 -13.72
CA SER A 404 47.44 -22.34 -14.55
C SER A 404 48.77 -22.65 -13.83
N ALA A 405 49.90 -22.50 -14.53
CA ALA A 405 51.22 -22.49 -13.91
C ALA A 405 51.53 -21.17 -13.17
N CYS A 406 50.86 -20.07 -13.54
CA CYS A 406 51.03 -18.73 -12.97
C CYS A 406 49.65 -18.20 -12.52
N PHE A 407 49.38 -18.23 -11.21
CA PHE A 407 48.00 -18.17 -10.71
C PHE A 407 47.43 -16.75 -10.66
N GLY A 408 46.23 -16.58 -11.21
CA GLY A 408 45.45 -15.36 -10.98
C GLY A 408 45.06 -15.19 -9.51
N GLY A 409 44.53 -14.01 -9.19
CA GLY A 409 44.01 -13.70 -7.87
C GLY A 409 42.59 -14.23 -7.65
N ALA A 410 42.27 -14.62 -6.41
CA ALA A 410 40.90 -14.93 -6.00
C ALA A 410 40.05 -13.65 -5.86
N GLY A 411 38.74 -13.79 -5.98
CA GLY A 411 37.80 -12.69 -5.76
C GLY A 411 37.61 -12.35 -4.28
N GLY A 412 37.24 -11.11 -4.00
CA GLY A 412 36.75 -10.70 -2.68
C GLY A 412 35.34 -11.24 -2.40
N HIS A 413 34.98 -11.42 -1.13
CA HIS A 413 33.60 -11.73 -0.75
C HIS A 413 32.73 -10.46 -0.84
N GLY A 414 31.47 -10.58 -1.25
CA GLY A 414 30.52 -9.47 -1.15
C GLY A 414 30.19 -9.14 0.29
N ALA A 415 29.77 -7.90 0.56
CA ALA A 415 29.20 -7.50 1.85
C ALA A 415 27.72 -7.93 1.93
N GLY A 416 27.18 -8.13 3.12
CA GLY A 416 25.76 -8.49 3.28
C GLY A 416 24.80 -7.31 3.12
N GLY A 417 23.57 -7.60 2.73
CA GLY A 417 22.48 -6.63 2.60
C GLY A 417 21.81 -6.28 3.92
N GLY A 418 21.18 -5.12 3.98
CA GLY A 418 20.48 -4.66 5.19
C GLY A 418 19.15 -5.40 5.38
N GLY A 419 18.71 -5.59 6.62
CA GLY A 419 17.38 -6.14 6.91
C GLY A 419 16.27 -5.13 6.61
N GLY A 420 15.11 -5.60 6.15
CA GLY A 420 13.93 -4.75 5.98
C GLY A 420 13.35 -4.27 7.31
N ALA A 421 12.64 -3.14 7.31
CA ALA A 421 11.88 -2.72 8.48
C ALA A 421 10.60 -3.55 8.64
N GLY A 422 10.13 -3.71 9.87
CA GLY A 422 8.81 -4.31 10.14
C GLY A 422 7.67 -3.38 9.74
N GLY A 423 6.53 -3.96 9.36
CA GLY A 423 5.30 -3.22 9.06
C GLY A 423 4.64 -2.65 10.31
N ALA A 424 3.85 -1.59 10.15
CA ALA A 424 3.03 -1.05 11.23
C ALA A 424 1.92 -2.03 11.64
N GLY A 425 1.53 -2.06 12.91
CA GLY A 425 0.29 -2.70 13.35
C GLY A 425 -0.93 -1.90 12.90
N GLY A 426 -2.03 -2.57 12.61
CA GLY A 426 -3.28 -1.91 12.23
C GLY A 426 -3.94 -1.16 13.39
N VAL A 427 -4.72 -0.13 13.08
CA VAL A 427 -5.48 0.64 14.08
C VAL A 427 -6.81 -0.02 14.42
N SER A 428 -7.22 0.06 15.69
CA SER A 428 -8.55 -0.37 16.14
C SER A 428 -9.30 0.81 16.74
N THR A 429 -10.31 1.33 16.05
CA THR A 429 -11.02 2.53 16.52
C THR A 429 -12.50 2.55 16.15
N ALA A 430 -13.31 3.11 17.05
CA ALA A 430 -14.71 3.37 16.75
C ALA A 430 -14.84 4.47 15.67
N VAL A 431 -14.04 5.54 15.79
CA VAL A 431 -14.02 6.64 14.83
C VAL A 431 -12.59 6.92 14.40
N LEU A 432 -12.32 6.86 13.10
CA LEU A 432 -11.09 7.34 12.49
C LEU A 432 -11.41 8.54 11.63
N ARG A 433 -10.73 9.68 11.83
CA ARG A 433 -10.98 10.86 11.01
C ARG A 433 -9.71 11.56 10.52
N THR A 434 -9.82 12.11 9.31
CA THR A 434 -8.84 13.00 8.69
C THR A 434 -9.57 14.25 8.22
N GLY A 435 -9.38 15.38 8.91
CA GLY A 435 -10.12 16.61 8.64
C GLY A 435 -11.61 16.53 9.02
N GLY A 436 -12.38 17.56 8.63
CA GLY A 436 -13.82 17.66 8.92
C GLY A 436 -14.18 17.79 10.40
N THR A 437 -15.47 17.68 10.72
CA THR A 437 -16.01 17.75 12.08
C THR A 437 -16.71 16.46 12.49
N PHE A 438 -16.57 16.09 13.77
CA PHE A 438 -17.29 14.97 14.36
C PHE A 438 -18.00 15.45 15.63
N LEU A 439 -19.32 15.31 15.66
CA LEU A 439 -20.16 15.65 16.80
C LEU A 439 -20.94 14.41 17.22
N GLN A 440 -21.00 14.13 18.52
CA GLN A 440 -21.78 13.03 19.08
C GLN A 440 -22.65 13.53 20.23
N ASP A 441 -23.80 12.88 20.42
CA ASP A 441 -24.60 13.02 21.64
C ASP A 441 -24.21 11.99 22.70
N ASP A 442 -24.74 12.15 23.92
CA ASP A 442 -24.45 11.25 25.04
C ASP A 442 -25.06 9.85 24.88
N ALA A 443 -25.91 9.63 23.87
CA ALA A 443 -26.54 8.34 23.60
C ALA A 443 -25.69 7.45 22.67
N ALA A 444 -24.67 8.01 22.02
CA ALA A 444 -23.75 7.28 21.17
C ALA A 444 -22.75 6.46 22.01
N VAL A 445 -22.60 5.18 21.69
CA VAL A 445 -21.66 4.28 22.37
C VAL A 445 -20.50 3.94 21.43
N LEU A 446 -19.29 4.34 21.81
CA LEU A 446 -18.06 4.03 21.09
C LEU A 446 -17.30 2.90 21.80
N ALA A 447 -16.73 1.98 21.04
CA ALA A 447 -15.83 0.94 21.54
C ALA A 447 -14.72 0.60 20.54
N SER A 448 -13.52 0.40 21.05
CA SER A 448 -12.40 -0.14 20.28
C SER A 448 -12.02 -1.54 20.76
N GLY A 449 -11.42 -2.30 19.86
CA GLY A 449 -10.61 -3.45 20.21
C GLY A 449 -9.18 -3.02 20.50
N LYS A 450 -8.25 -3.96 20.35
CA LYS A 450 -6.81 -3.72 20.52
C LYS A 450 -6.16 -3.39 19.18
N GLY A 451 -5.27 -2.41 19.17
CA GLY A 451 -4.37 -2.16 18.05
C GLY A 451 -3.46 -3.36 17.73
N GLY A 452 -3.03 -3.44 16.48
CA GLY A 452 -2.19 -4.52 15.98
C GLY A 452 -0.79 -4.50 16.57
N ALA A 453 -0.17 -5.68 16.73
CA ALA A 453 1.25 -5.74 17.06
C ALA A 453 2.10 -5.19 15.89
N HIS A 454 3.25 -4.61 16.22
CA HIS A 454 4.19 -4.19 15.19
C HIS A 454 4.91 -5.38 14.55
N GLY A 455 5.31 -5.21 13.30
CA GLY A 455 6.24 -6.09 12.63
C GLY A 455 7.64 -6.04 13.26
N PRO A 456 8.30 -7.17 13.51
CA PRO A 456 9.72 -7.21 13.82
C PRO A 456 10.57 -6.78 12.62
N ALA A 457 11.78 -6.29 12.89
CA ALA A 457 12.76 -6.02 11.84
C ALA A 457 13.31 -7.31 11.23
N GLY A 458 13.71 -7.24 9.97
CA GLY A 458 14.49 -8.30 9.32
C GLY A 458 15.88 -8.42 9.94
N ILE A 459 16.36 -9.66 10.09
CA ILE A 459 17.73 -9.95 10.50
C ILE A 459 18.66 -9.49 9.36
N PRO A 460 19.75 -8.77 9.68
CA PRO A 460 20.64 -8.26 8.67
C PRO A 460 21.70 -9.26 8.20
N GLY A 461 22.06 -9.17 6.92
CA GLY A 461 23.38 -9.63 6.44
C GLY A 461 24.46 -8.55 6.60
N GLY A 462 24.06 -7.28 6.66
CA GLY A 462 24.87 -6.09 6.90
C GLY A 462 24.32 -5.24 8.06
N GLY A 463 23.42 -4.30 7.78
CA GLY A 463 22.79 -3.42 8.77
C GLY A 463 21.34 -3.78 9.14
N ALA A 464 21.00 -3.73 10.44
CA ALA A 464 19.67 -4.10 10.95
C ALA A 464 18.58 -3.13 10.50
N GLY A 465 17.43 -3.68 10.09
CA GLY A 465 16.20 -2.89 9.92
C GLY A 465 15.65 -2.43 11.26
N VAL A 466 14.62 -1.58 11.21
CA VAL A 466 13.92 -1.14 12.42
C VAL A 466 12.56 -1.84 12.58
N PRO A 467 12.13 -2.18 13.81
CA PRO A 467 10.78 -2.68 14.01
C PRO A 467 9.74 -1.63 13.61
N GLY A 468 8.59 -2.12 13.15
CA GLY A 468 7.43 -1.29 12.88
C GLY A 468 6.90 -0.61 14.15
N GLU A 469 5.84 0.16 13.97
CA GLU A 469 5.10 0.76 15.08
C GLU A 469 3.91 -0.09 15.46
N ALA A 470 3.57 -0.16 16.75
CA ALA A 470 2.39 -0.89 17.19
C ALA A 470 1.16 -0.05 16.86
N GLY A 471 0.09 -0.71 16.40
CA GLY A 471 -1.16 -0.04 16.10
C GLY A 471 -1.78 0.57 17.34
N GLU A 472 -2.43 1.71 17.16
CA GLU A 472 -3.17 2.39 18.21
C GLU A 472 -4.57 1.79 18.39
N ASP A 473 -5.08 1.89 19.61
CA ASP A 473 -6.49 1.72 19.95
C ASP A 473 -7.07 3.03 20.51
N GLY A 474 -8.35 3.28 20.24
CA GLY A 474 -8.99 4.48 20.74
C GLY A 474 -10.46 4.60 20.35
N LEU A 475 -11.20 5.46 21.05
CA LEU A 475 -12.59 5.74 20.68
C LEU A 475 -12.67 6.68 19.47
N GLU A 476 -11.76 7.65 19.40
CA GLU A 476 -11.59 8.56 18.28
C GLU A 476 -10.10 8.76 18.02
N LEU A 477 -9.65 8.48 16.80
CA LEU A 477 -8.28 8.73 16.35
C LEU A 477 -8.30 9.81 15.26
N LEU A 478 -7.44 10.80 15.44
CA LEU A 478 -7.17 11.83 14.44
C LEU A 478 -5.94 11.42 13.64
N ASP A 479 -6.13 11.07 12.38
CA ASP A 479 -5.03 10.82 11.46
C ASP A 479 -4.46 12.18 11.04
N ALA A 480 -3.36 12.57 11.68
CA ALA A 480 -2.73 13.86 11.53
C ALA A 480 -1.88 13.92 10.25
N ALA A 481 -2.52 13.89 9.08
CA ALA A 481 -2.18 14.65 7.86
C ALA A 481 -2.79 14.00 6.61
N PRO A 482 -3.55 14.73 5.78
CA PRO A 482 -3.36 14.61 4.35
C PRO A 482 -2.07 15.38 4.03
N VAL A 483 -0.95 14.69 3.83
CA VAL A 483 0.08 15.26 2.96
C VAL A 483 -0.61 15.34 1.60
N LEU A 484 -1.09 16.53 1.26
CA LEU A 484 -1.45 16.89 -0.11
C LEU A 484 -0.20 16.63 -0.96
N GLU A 485 -0.06 15.42 -1.49
CA GLU A 485 0.76 15.21 -2.67
C GLU A 485 0.01 15.90 -3.81
N ILE A 486 0.30 17.19 -3.98
CA ILE A 486 -0.04 17.94 -5.18
C ILE A 486 0.80 17.29 -6.31
N PRO A 487 0.20 16.95 -7.46
CA PRO A 487 0.87 16.23 -8.55
C PRO A 487 2.11 16.95 -9.12
#